data_AF-A0A2V3JHP5-F1
#
_entry.id   AF-A0A2V3JHP5-F1
#
_cell.length_a   1.000
_cell.length_b   1.000
_cell.length_c   1.000
_cell.angle_alpha   90.00
_cell.angle_beta   90.00
_cell.angle_gamma   90.00
#
_symmetry.space_group_name_H-M   'P 1'
#
loop_
_entity.id
_entity.type
_entity.pdbx_description
1 polymer ?
#
loop_
_entity_poly.entity_id
_entity_poly.type
_entity_poly.pdbx_seq_one_letter_code
_entity_poly.pdbx_strand_id
1 'polypeptide(L)'
;MKTDEIIRKTRGSTFPNLSKDQLNSLPIPLPPLSEQHAIVNRIETLFHRTSKVEERVAAATSHADRLTQSILAKAFRGELVPQDPDDEPASVLLERIRKERTRLEKKKKPRKRRSKTISDPN
;
A
#
# COMPACT_ATOMS: atom_id res chain seq x y z
N MET A 1 30.72 24.34 13.82
CA MET A 1 29.91 25.54 13.52
C MET A 1 28.45 25.13 13.57
N LYS A 2 27.59 25.80 14.34
CA LYS A 2 26.16 25.41 14.44
C LYS A 2 25.39 26.07 13.31
N THR A 3 24.45 25.37 12.67
CA THR A 3 23.61 25.89 11.57
C THR A 3 22.90 27.19 11.95
N ASP A 4 22.51 27.32 13.22
CA ASP A 4 21.89 28.51 13.79
C ASP A 4 22.74 29.77 13.66
N GLU A 5 24.07 29.62 13.66
CA GLU A 5 25.02 30.73 13.56
C GLU A 5 25.09 31.31 12.14
N ILE A 6 24.94 30.45 11.12
CA ILE A 6 24.86 30.87 9.72
C ILE A 6 23.56 31.64 9.48
N ILE A 7 22.44 31.10 9.99
CA ILE A 7 21.12 31.69 9.84
C ILE A 7 21.08 33.11 10.44
N ARG A 8 21.70 33.31 11.62
CA ARG A 8 21.80 34.64 12.26
C ARG A 8 22.60 35.67 11.46
N LYS A 9 23.52 35.24 10.59
CA LYS A 9 24.31 36.13 9.72
C LYS A 9 23.59 36.50 8.42
N THR A 10 22.47 35.86 8.10
CA THR A 10 21.68 36.22 6.91
C THR A 10 21.00 37.58 7.06
N ARG A 11 20.79 38.29 5.94
CA ARG A 11 20.07 39.58 5.88
C ARG A 11 18.95 39.51 4.85
N GLY A 12 17.92 40.35 5.00
CA GLY A 12 16.78 40.45 4.09
C GLY A 12 15.46 40.23 4.80
N SER A 13 14.50 41.14 4.58
CA SER A 13 13.19 41.13 5.25
C SER A 13 12.19 40.17 4.61
N THR A 14 12.29 39.92 3.29
CA THR A 14 11.40 39.00 2.55
C THR A 14 12.00 37.60 2.40
N PHE A 15 13.31 37.52 2.10
CA PHE A 15 14.05 36.26 2.02
C PHE A 15 15.42 36.40 2.68
N PRO A 16 15.83 35.47 3.55
CA PRO A 16 17.18 35.44 4.10
C PRO A 16 18.22 35.23 3.00
N ASN A 17 19.23 36.07 2.95
CA ASN A 17 20.34 36.00 2.00
C ASN A 17 21.70 36.08 2.71
N LEU A 18 22.71 35.45 2.13
CA LEU A 18 24.10 35.51 2.57
C LEU A 18 24.97 36.05 1.43
N SER A 19 25.58 37.22 1.62
CA SER A 19 26.45 37.82 0.59
C SER A 19 27.80 37.09 0.48
N LYS A 20 28.51 37.30 -0.64
CA LYS A 20 29.85 36.75 -0.87
C LYS A 20 30.84 37.11 0.24
N ASP A 21 30.80 38.35 0.73
CA ASP A 21 31.68 38.81 1.81
C ASP A 21 31.33 38.16 3.16
N GLN A 22 30.03 37.94 3.40
CA GLN A 22 29.57 37.22 4.59
C GLN A 22 29.96 35.75 4.54
N LEU A 23 29.92 35.11 3.36
CA LEU A 23 30.35 33.74 3.15
C LEU A 23 31.86 33.57 3.37
N ASN A 24 32.68 34.48 2.81
CA ASN A 24 34.14 34.43 2.93
C ASN A 24 34.65 34.66 4.35
N SER A 25 33.86 35.36 5.18
CA SER A 25 34.20 35.65 6.58
C SER A 25 33.69 34.59 7.56
N LEU A 26 33.10 33.48 7.08
CA LEU A 26 32.69 32.39 7.95
C LEU A 26 33.91 31.60 8.45
N PRO A 27 34.10 31.49 9.78
CA PRO A 27 35.18 30.67 10.31
C PRO A 27 34.82 29.19 10.13
N ILE A 28 35.51 28.53 9.21
CA ILE A 28 35.38 27.07 9.01
C ILE A 28 36.58 26.40 9.69
N PRO A 29 36.36 25.46 10.64
CA PRO A 29 37.46 24.68 11.18
C PRO A 29 38.01 23.77 10.07
N LEU A 30 39.27 23.96 9.70
CA LEU A 30 39.95 23.14 8.70
C LEU A 30 40.83 22.12 9.41
N PRO A 31 40.41 20.84 9.50
CA PRO A 31 41.24 19.81 10.12
C PRO A 31 42.41 19.41 9.21
N PRO A 32 43.41 18.68 9.72
CA PRO A 32 44.49 18.13 8.90
C PRO A 32 43.96 17.28 7.72
N LEU A 33 44.72 17.22 6.62
CA LEU A 33 44.27 16.51 5.41
C LEU A 33 43.90 15.04 5.68
N SER A 34 44.62 14.34 6.56
CA SER A 34 44.28 12.95 6.92
C SER A 34 42.89 12.83 7.53
N GLU A 35 42.51 13.77 8.40
CA GLU A 35 41.21 13.81 9.05
C GLU A 35 40.11 14.21 8.07
N GLN A 36 40.38 15.11 7.13
CA GLN A 36 39.43 15.45 6.06
C GLN A 36 39.05 14.20 5.25
N HIS A 37 40.02 13.41 4.81
CA HIS A 37 39.76 12.15 4.09
C HIS A 37 38.99 11.14 4.96
N ALA A 38 39.33 11.04 6.25
CA ALA A 38 38.62 10.16 7.18
C ALA A 38 37.14 10.55 7.34
N ILE A 39 36.85 11.85 7.42
CA ILE A 39 35.49 12.38 7.47
C ILE A 39 34.73 12.03 6.18
N VAL A 40 35.34 12.27 5.02
CA VAL A 40 34.73 11.96 3.71
C VAL A 40 34.41 10.48 3.60
N ASN A 41 35.38 9.60 3.87
CA ASN A 41 35.18 8.15 3.81
C ASN A 41 34.06 7.68 4.75
N ARG A 42 33.93 8.31 5.93
CA ARG A 42 32.85 7.98 6.87
C ARG A 42 31.49 8.40 6.33
N ILE A 43 31.40 9.58 5.73
CA ILE A 43 30.17 10.09 5.10
C ILE A 43 29.78 9.20 3.93
N GLU A 44 30.71 8.85 3.05
CA GLU A 44 30.47 7.94 1.92
C GLU A 44 29.99 6.57 2.39
N THR A 45 30.63 6.02 3.43
CA THR A 45 30.20 4.75 4.04
C THR A 45 28.76 4.83 4.56
N LEU A 46 28.39 5.95 5.20
CA LEU A 46 27.03 6.15 5.69
C LEU A 46 26.03 6.27 4.53
N PHE A 47 26.35 7.01 3.48
CA PHE A 47 25.50 7.11 2.30
C PHE A 47 25.29 5.74 1.63
N HIS A 48 26.35 4.95 1.44
CA HIS A 48 26.22 3.60 0.89
C HIS A 48 25.33 2.70 1.73
N ARG A 49 25.39 2.81 3.06
CA ARG A 49 24.50 2.07 3.96
C ARG A 49 23.05 2.49 3.78
N THR A 50 22.79 3.80 3.68
CA THR A 50 21.46 4.33 3.44
C THR A 50 20.90 3.83 2.11
N SER A 51 21.65 3.94 1.02
CA SER A 51 21.23 3.43 -0.30
C SER A 51 20.93 1.93 -0.27
N LYS A 52 21.73 1.14 0.44
CA LYS A 52 21.48 -0.30 0.59
C LYS A 52 20.19 -0.60 1.37
N VAL A 53 19.85 0.22 2.37
CA VAL A 53 18.58 0.08 3.10
C VAL A 53 17.41 0.41 2.19
N GLU A 54 17.48 1.49 1.43
CA GLU A 54 16.45 1.88 0.46
C GLU A 54 16.19 0.79 -0.57
N GLU A 55 17.26 0.21 -1.14
CA GLU A 55 17.17 -0.91 -2.08
C GLU A 55 16.50 -2.14 -1.45
N ARG A 56 16.87 -2.50 -0.21
CA ARG A 56 16.27 -3.64 0.49
C ARG A 56 14.78 -3.42 0.78
N VAL A 57 14.39 -2.19 1.11
CA VAL A 57 12.98 -1.85 1.33
C VAL A 57 12.20 -1.98 0.02
N ALA A 58 12.72 -1.44 -1.08
CA ALA A 58 12.09 -1.55 -2.40
C ALA A 58 11.95 -3.00 -2.89
N ALA A 59 12.97 -3.84 -2.66
CA ALA A 59 12.90 -5.26 -2.98
C ALA A 59 11.88 -6.00 -2.10
N ALA A 60 11.85 -5.70 -0.79
CA ALA A 60 10.92 -6.32 0.14
C ALA A 60 9.45 -5.99 -0.15
N THR A 61 9.15 -4.73 -0.51
CA THR A 61 7.78 -4.34 -0.91
C THR A 61 7.36 -5.05 -2.18
N SER A 62 8.21 -5.09 -3.21
CA SER A 62 7.94 -5.84 -4.43
C SER A 62 7.70 -7.34 -4.18
N HIS A 63 8.48 -7.94 -3.27
CA HIS A 63 8.29 -9.33 -2.88
C HIS A 63 6.97 -9.56 -2.13
N ALA A 64 6.59 -8.66 -1.23
CA ALA A 64 5.33 -8.73 -0.51
C ALA A 64 4.12 -8.62 -1.46
N ASP A 65 4.17 -7.72 -2.44
CA ASP A 65 3.12 -7.58 -3.45
C ASP A 65 2.97 -8.86 -4.26
N ARG A 66 4.09 -9.41 -4.76
CA ARG A 66 4.08 -10.64 -5.55
C ARG A 66 3.60 -11.85 -4.73
N LEU A 67 4.01 -11.94 -3.47
CA LEU A 67 3.55 -13.00 -2.57
C LEU A 67 2.05 -12.90 -2.33
N THR A 68 1.53 -11.69 -2.09
CA THR A 68 0.08 -11.46 -1.92
C THR A 68 -0.70 -11.90 -3.15
N GLN A 69 -0.26 -11.52 -4.35
CA GLN A 69 -0.89 -11.97 -5.60
C GLN A 69 -0.83 -13.49 -5.77
N SER A 70 0.30 -14.12 -5.44
CA SER A 70 0.45 -15.57 -5.52
C SER A 70 -0.47 -16.30 -4.53
N ILE A 71 -0.59 -15.81 -3.30
CA ILE A 71 -1.49 -16.38 -2.29
C ILE A 71 -2.94 -16.26 -2.73
N LEU A 72 -3.36 -15.09 -3.21
CA LEU A 72 -4.73 -14.88 -3.72
C LEU A 72 -5.04 -15.81 -4.89
N ALA A 73 -4.11 -15.94 -5.84
CA ALA A 73 -4.27 -16.84 -6.97
C ALA A 73 -4.43 -18.31 -6.51
N LYS A 74 -3.62 -18.76 -5.55
CA LYS A 74 -3.75 -20.11 -4.96
C LYS A 74 -5.06 -20.27 -4.19
N ALA A 75 -5.49 -19.24 -3.46
CA ALA A 75 -6.75 -19.24 -2.71
C ALA A 75 -7.95 -19.45 -3.65
N PHE A 76 -8.01 -18.70 -4.76
CA PHE A 76 -9.10 -18.81 -5.73
C PHE A 76 -9.10 -20.16 -6.48
N ARG A 77 -7.95 -20.83 -6.59
CA ARG A 77 -7.86 -22.19 -7.16
C ARG A 77 -8.14 -23.30 -6.14
N GLY A 78 -8.32 -22.96 -4.86
CA GLY A 78 -8.46 -23.96 -3.79
C GLY A 78 -7.15 -24.63 -3.38
N GLU A 79 -6.00 -24.19 -3.90
CA GLU A 79 -4.69 -24.85 -3.69
C GLU A 79 -4.06 -24.54 -2.31
N LEU A 80 -4.75 -23.78 -1.44
CA LEU A 80 -4.25 -23.48 -0.09
C LEU A 80 -4.53 -24.56 0.95
N VAL A 81 -5.37 -25.56 0.61
CA VAL A 81 -5.77 -26.66 1.48
C VAL A 81 -5.69 -27.96 0.68
N PRO A 82 -5.25 -29.08 1.28
CA PRO A 82 -5.32 -30.39 0.63
C PRO A 82 -6.73 -30.67 0.11
N GLN A 83 -6.82 -31.10 -1.15
CA GLN A 83 -8.10 -31.45 -1.79
C GLN A 83 -8.42 -32.90 -1.49
N ASP A 84 -9.68 -33.18 -1.13
CA ASP A 84 -10.16 -34.55 -0.96
C ASP A 84 -10.54 -35.11 -2.35
N PRO A 85 -9.99 -36.25 -2.80
CA PRO A 85 -10.39 -36.89 -4.05
C PRO A 85 -11.88 -37.26 -4.11
N ASP A 86 -12.51 -37.44 -2.95
CA ASP A 86 -13.93 -37.77 -2.82
C ASP A 86 -14.84 -36.51 -2.79
N ASP A 87 -14.28 -35.30 -2.88
CA ASP A 87 -15.06 -34.06 -2.92
C ASP A 87 -16.02 -34.03 -4.12
N GLU A 88 -17.28 -33.72 -3.86
CA GLU A 88 -18.26 -33.58 -4.94
C GLU A 88 -17.92 -32.35 -5.82
N PRO A 89 -17.96 -32.47 -7.16
CA PRO A 89 -17.68 -31.32 -8.01
C PRO A 89 -18.74 -30.24 -7.83
N ALA A 90 -18.32 -28.97 -7.82
CA ALA A 90 -19.19 -27.83 -7.58
C ALA A 90 -20.43 -27.77 -8.49
N SER A 91 -20.35 -28.36 -9.69
CA SER A 91 -21.48 -28.51 -10.62
C SER A 91 -22.68 -29.23 -10.00
N VAL A 92 -22.43 -30.28 -9.21
CA VAL A 92 -23.48 -31.09 -8.56
C VAL A 92 -24.22 -30.25 -7.50
N LEU A 93 -23.47 -29.49 -6.68
CA LEU A 93 -24.05 -28.55 -5.72
C LEU A 93 -24.87 -27.47 -6.42
N LEU A 94 -24.37 -26.88 -7.50
CA LEU A 94 -25.10 -25.87 -8.28
C LEU A 94 -26.40 -26.40 -8.87
N GLU A 95 -26.43 -27.65 -9.33
CA GLU A 95 -27.66 -28.30 -9.78
C GLU A 95 -28.67 -28.47 -8.64
N ARG A 96 -28.23 -28.92 -7.45
CA ARG A 96 -29.10 -29.01 -6.26
C ARG A 96 -29.68 -27.63 -5.91
N ILE A 97 -28.84 -26.58 -5.88
CA ILE A 97 -29.28 -25.21 -5.58
C ILE A 97 -30.32 -24.72 -6.61
N ARG A 98 -30.12 -24.98 -7.91
CA ARG A 98 -31.09 -24.63 -8.97
C ARG A 98 -32.42 -25.37 -8.80
N LYS A 99 -32.38 -26.68 -8.54
CA LYS A 99 -33.58 -27.50 -8.28
C LYS A 99 -34.32 -27.02 -7.03
N GLU A 100 -33.59 -26.67 -5.97
CA GLU A 100 -34.18 -26.16 -4.73
C GLU A 100 -34.81 -24.78 -4.91
N ARG A 101 -34.11 -23.85 -5.58
CA ARG A 101 -34.65 -22.50 -5.86
C ARG A 101 -35.93 -22.55 -6.69
N THR A 102 -35.95 -23.34 -7.76
CA THR A 102 -37.17 -23.50 -8.59
C THR A 102 -38.32 -24.14 -7.81
N ARG A 103 -38.03 -25.08 -6.90
CA ARG A 103 -39.03 -25.67 -5.99
C ARG A 103 -39.61 -24.63 -5.03
N LEU A 104 -38.77 -23.76 -4.47
CA LEU A 104 -39.21 -22.69 -3.56
C LEU A 104 -40.02 -21.61 -4.28
N GLU A 105 -39.66 -21.27 -5.52
CA GLU A 105 -40.46 -20.36 -6.36
C GLU A 105 -41.83 -20.93 -6.69
N LYS A 106 -41.93 -22.22 -7.04
CA LYS A 106 -43.22 -22.91 -7.25
C LYS A 106 -44.07 -22.98 -5.98
N LYS A 107 -43.45 -23.02 -4.79
CA LYS A 107 -44.15 -22.99 -3.50
C LYS A 107 -44.66 -21.59 -3.13
N LYS A 108 -44.02 -20.52 -3.61
CA LYS A 108 -44.54 -19.14 -3.48
C LYS A 108 -45.70 -18.94 -4.46
N LYS A 109 -46.90 -19.43 -4.11
CA LYS A 109 -48.13 -19.10 -4.86
C LYS A 109 -48.31 -17.56 -4.91
N PRO A 110 -48.68 -16.97 -6.05
CA PRO A 110 -49.09 -15.57 -6.07
C PRO A 110 -50.30 -15.42 -5.14
N ARG A 111 -50.20 -14.52 -4.15
CA ARG A 111 -51.36 -14.11 -3.35
C ARG A 111 -52.37 -13.52 -4.34
N LYS A 112 -53.43 -14.28 -4.66
CA LYS A 112 -54.60 -13.75 -5.39
C LYS A 112 -55.12 -12.56 -4.60
N ARG A 113 -54.87 -11.34 -5.08
CA ARG A 113 -55.64 -10.17 -4.67
C ARG A 113 -57.07 -10.43 -5.11
N ARG A 114 -57.98 -10.65 -4.16
CA ARG A 114 -59.42 -10.65 -4.45
C ARG A 114 -59.78 -9.25 -4.95
N SER A 115 -60.03 -9.11 -6.24
CA SER A 115 -60.76 -7.95 -6.76
C SER A 115 -62.18 -8.03 -6.19
N LYS A 116 -62.56 -7.05 -5.36
CA LYS A 116 -63.96 -6.82 -5.03
C LYS A 116 -64.62 -6.28 -6.30
N THR A 117 -65.43 -7.10 -6.96
CA THR A 117 -66.40 -6.60 -7.93
C THR A 117 -67.43 -5.82 -7.14
N ILE A 118 -67.42 -4.50 -7.28
CA ILE A 118 -68.51 -3.65 -6.83
C ILE A 118 -69.64 -3.89 -7.85
N SER A 119 -70.68 -4.59 -7.43
CA SER A 119 -71.96 -4.59 -8.12
C SER A 119 -72.72 -3.36 -7.62
N ASP A 120 -72.87 -2.35 -8.47
CA ASP A 120 -73.75 -1.21 -8.23
C ASP A 120 -75.22 -1.66 -8.32
N PRO A 121 -76.07 -1.34 -7.32
CA PRO A 121 -77.50 -1.28 -7.50
C PRO A 121 -77.94 0.20 -7.51
N ASN A 122 -78.29 0.71 -8.69
CA ASN A 122 -79.60 1.29 -9.06
C ASN A 122 -79.46 2.10 -10.36
#